data_AF-A0A0Q4ZCB4-F1
#
_entry.id   AF-A0A0Q4ZCB4-F1
#
_cell.length_a   1.000
_cell.length_b   1.000
_cell.length_c   1.000
_cell.angle_alpha   90.00
_cell.angle_beta   90.00
_cell.angle_gamma   90.00
#
_symmetry.space_group_name_H-M   'P 1'
#
loop_
_entity.id
_entity.type
_entity.pdbx_description
1 polymer ?
#
loop_
_entity_poly.entity_id
_entity_poly.type
_entity_poly.pdbx_seq_one_letter_code
_entity_poly.pdbx_strand_id
1 'polypeptide(L)'
;MNSNAFFDILRQAGADAPEAAAAPAPGERQTRERQESRWRVLPLEGTFEIVYEDSRGAWSTRRVEARELKLGPGRTLLGGIDRGRGGYRGFRADRIRRLTDPASATRIEAGILDWLLARAEAQRRARTARVRALASRRRGAKPRAAAA
;
A
#
# COMPACT_ATOMS: atom_id res chain seq x y z
N MET A 1 -15.87 12.43 -0.26
CA MET A 1 -14.60 13.18 -0.35
C MET A 1 -13.65 12.43 -1.27
N ASN A 2 -13.13 13.13 -2.29
CA ASN A 2 -12.81 12.60 -3.61
C ASN A 2 -11.38 12.05 -3.80
N SER A 3 -11.29 11.03 -4.64
CA SER A 3 -10.10 10.36 -5.20
C SER A 3 -9.14 11.26 -6.02
N ASN A 4 -9.31 12.58 -5.98
CA ASN A 4 -8.68 13.52 -6.92
C ASN A 4 -7.34 14.09 -6.43
N ALA A 5 -6.93 13.86 -5.17
CA ALA A 5 -5.66 14.36 -4.66
C ALA A 5 -4.43 13.53 -5.12
N PHE A 6 -4.66 12.34 -5.69
CA PHE A 6 -3.61 11.43 -6.15
C PHE A 6 -2.95 11.89 -7.47
N PHE A 7 -3.66 12.68 -8.28
CA PHE A 7 -3.18 13.14 -9.59
C PHE A 7 -2.30 14.41 -9.54
N ASP A 8 -2.50 15.31 -8.58
CA ASP A 8 -1.74 16.58 -8.52
C ASP A 8 -0.25 16.40 -8.17
N ILE A 9 0.10 15.34 -7.44
CA ILE A 9 1.49 15.07 -7.04
C ILE A 9 2.33 14.61 -8.24
N LEU A 10 1.72 14.00 -9.26
CA LEU A 10 2.41 13.64 -10.51
C LEU A 10 2.58 14.84 -11.45
N ARG A 11 1.77 15.91 -11.29
CA ARG A 11 1.90 17.17 -12.05
C ARG A 11 3.05 18.05 -11.54
N GLN A 12 3.24 18.11 -10.22
CA GLN A 12 4.29 18.95 -9.62
C GLN A 12 5.72 18.44 -9.89
N ALA A 13 5.88 17.15 -10.21
CA ALA A 13 7.17 16.53 -10.52
C ALA A 13 7.67 16.80 -11.96
N GLY A 14 6.91 17.53 -12.79
CA GLY A 14 7.26 17.88 -14.16
C GLY A 14 7.51 19.37 -14.40
N ALA A 15 7.61 20.21 -13.36
CA ALA A 15 7.70 21.67 -13.48
C ALA A 15 9.14 22.23 -13.55
N ASP A 16 10.14 21.39 -13.85
CA ASP A 16 11.53 21.80 -14.13
C ASP A 16 12.00 21.21 -15.46
N ALA A 17 11.34 21.59 -16.57
CA ALA A 17 11.90 21.54 -17.93
C ALA A 17 11.00 22.38 -18.86
N PRO A 18 11.56 23.29 -19.67
CA PRO A 18 10.77 24.09 -20.59
C PRO A 18 10.41 23.27 -21.85
N GLU A 19 9.39 23.77 -22.56
CA GLU A 19 9.10 23.57 -23.99
C GLU A 19 7.99 22.57 -24.40
N ALA A 20 6.91 23.16 -24.94
CA ALA A 20 5.91 22.65 -25.88
C ALA A 20 5.19 21.31 -25.58
N ALA A 21 4.10 21.36 -24.82
CA ALA A 21 3.18 20.23 -24.64
C ALA A 21 2.29 20.00 -25.88
N ALA A 22 2.74 19.11 -26.76
CA ALA A 22 1.84 18.38 -27.66
C ALA A 22 0.91 17.47 -26.84
N ALA A 23 -0.38 17.44 -27.19
CA ALA A 23 -1.36 16.60 -26.51
C ALA A 23 -0.97 15.11 -26.58
N PRO A 24 -1.06 14.34 -25.47
CA PRO A 24 -0.63 12.94 -25.46
C PRO A 24 -1.55 12.08 -26.34
N ALA A 25 -0.92 11.22 -27.14
CA ALA A 25 -1.59 10.34 -28.09
C ALA A 25 -2.54 9.36 -27.37
N PRO A 26 -3.69 9.01 -27.98
CA PRO A 26 -4.71 8.14 -27.37
C PRO A 26 -4.21 6.75 -26.93
N GLY A 27 -3.07 6.27 -27.43
CA GLY A 27 -2.45 5.00 -27.01
C GLY A 27 -1.81 5.03 -25.61
N GLU A 28 -1.33 6.18 -25.14
CA GLU A 28 -0.69 6.30 -23.82
C GLU A 28 -1.71 6.29 -22.68
N ARG A 29 -2.91 6.82 -22.93
CA ARG A 29 -4.04 6.79 -21.98
C ARG A 29 -4.56 5.36 -21.76
N GLN A 30 -4.78 4.60 -22.84
CA GLN A 30 -5.20 3.19 -22.73
C GLN A 30 -4.15 2.29 -22.06
N THR A 31 -2.87 2.58 -22.25
CA THR A 31 -1.78 1.85 -21.60
C THR A 31 -1.73 2.12 -20.10
N ARG A 32 -1.98 3.37 -19.65
CA ARG A 32 -2.10 3.71 -18.22
C ARG A 32 -3.30 3.03 -17.56
N GLU A 33 -4.48 3.05 -18.18
CA GLU A 33 -5.68 2.40 -17.63
C GLU A 33 -5.53 0.87 -17.52
N ARG A 34 -4.92 0.22 -18.52
CA ARG A 34 -4.57 -1.22 -18.44
C ARG A 34 -3.52 -1.51 -17.38
N GLN A 35 -2.55 -0.62 -17.19
CA GLN A 35 -1.53 -0.77 -16.14
C GLN A 35 -2.09 -0.55 -14.73
N GLU A 36 -3.02 0.40 -14.55
CA GLU A 36 -3.74 0.64 -13.29
C GLU A 36 -4.61 -0.57 -12.90
N SER A 37 -5.24 -1.22 -13.89
CA SER A 37 -5.99 -2.48 -13.73
C SER A 37 -5.15 -3.68 -13.25
N ARG A 38 -3.81 -3.60 -13.28
CA ARG A 38 -2.90 -4.67 -12.84
C ARG A 38 -2.50 -4.57 -11.37
N TRP A 39 -2.81 -3.47 -10.69
CA TRP A 39 -2.40 -3.30 -9.29
C TRP A 39 -3.32 -4.06 -8.33
N ARG A 40 -2.73 -4.95 -7.54
CA ARG A 40 -3.42 -5.61 -6.44
C ARG A 40 -3.04 -4.95 -5.12
N VAL A 41 -4.03 -4.56 -4.34
CA VAL A 41 -3.83 -3.97 -3.01
C VAL A 41 -4.10 -5.01 -1.93
N LEU A 42 -3.15 -5.20 -1.02
CA LEU A 42 -3.30 -6.02 0.17
C LEU A 42 -3.38 -5.13 1.42
N PRO A 43 -4.24 -5.46 2.39
CA PRO A 43 -4.25 -4.77 3.67
C PRO A 43 -2.92 -5.04 4.38
N LEU A 44 -2.27 -3.97 4.83
CA LEU A 44 -1.05 -4.07 5.63
C LEU A 44 -1.01 -2.93 6.65
N GLU A 45 -1.48 -3.23 7.85
CA GLU A 45 -1.51 -2.33 8.99
C GLU A 45 -0.30 -2.55 9.88
N GLY A 46 0.31 -1.46 10.34
CA GLY A 46 1.45 -1.47 11.24
C GLY A 46 2.15 -0.12 11.29
N THR A 47 2.99 0.09 12.30
CA THR A 47 3.97 1.17 12.28
C THR A 47 5.33 0.54 12.04
N PHE A 48 6.04 0.97 11.00
CA PHE A 48 7.35 0.45 10.67
C PHE A 48 8.38 1.57 10.71
N GLU A 49 9.57 1.25 11.17
CA GLU A 49 10.75 2.07 10.92
C GLU A 49 11.53 1.43 9.78
N ILE A 50 11.82 2.20 8.74
CA ILE A 50 12.52 1.71 7.55
C ILE A 50 13.80 2.51 7.32
N VAL A 51 14.87 1.82 6.95
CA VAL A 51 16.03 2.44 6.29
C VAL A 51 15.79 2.33 4.79
N TYR A 52 15.55 3.48 4.17
CA TYR A 52 15.14 3.57 2.78
C TYR A 52 16.23 4.24 1.94
N GLU A 53 16.55 3.61 0.82
CA GLU A 53 17.41 4.15 -0.22
C GLU A 53 16.56 4.86 -1.28
N ASP A 54 16.80 6.15 -1.50
CA ASP A 54 16.07 6.90 -2.51
C ASP A 54 16.61 6.67 -3.93
N SER A 55 16.04 7.34 -4.94
CA SER A 55 16.49 7.20 -6.33
C SER A 55 17.88 7.77 -6.60
N ARG A 56 18.40 8.61 -5.70
CA ARG A 56 19.75 9.20 -5.78
C ARG A 56 20.76 8.37 -4.97
N GLY A 57 20.34 7.24 -4.40
CA GLY A 57 21.17 6.39 -3.54
C GLY A 57 21.35 6.95 -2.13
N ALA A 58 20.63 8.00 -1.74
CA ALA A 58 20.75 8.56 -0.40
C ALA A 58 19.92 7.75 0.59
N TRP A 59 20.49 7.50 1.77
CA TRP A 59 19.88 6.69 2.80
C TRP A 59 19.14 7.56 3.79
N SER A 60 17.94 7.13 4.18
CA SER A 60 17.18 7.84 5.20
C SER A 60 16.36 6.89 6.05
N THR A 61 16.31 7.18 7.35
CA THR A 61 15.41 6.50 8.27
C THR A 61 14.04 7.18 8.23
N ARG A 62 12.98 6.40 8.06
CA ARG A 62 11.59 6.88 8.00
C ARG A 62 10.71 6.06 8.93
N ARG A 63 9.78 6.73 9.60
CA ARG A 63 8.73 6.07 10.38
C ARG A 63 7.43 6.13 9.60
N VAL A 64 6.96 4.97 9.18
CA VAL A 64 5.82 4.81 8.28
C VAL A 64 4.68 4.14 9.03
N GLU A 65 3.54 4.82 9.09
CA GLU A 65 2.28 4.20 9.50
C GLU A 65 1.65 3.54 8.28
N ALA A 66 1.94 2.25 8.12
CA ALA A 66 1.52 1.45 6.99
C ALA A 66 0.01 1.22 6.99
N ARG A 67 -0.55 1.28 5.79
CA ARG A 67 -1.97 1.04 5.52
C ARG A 67 -2.18 -0.10 4.54
N GLU A 68 -1.28 -0.23 3.58
CA GLU A 68 -1.45 -1.19 2.49
C GLU A 68 -0.12 -1.58 1.84
N LEU A 69 -0.15 -2.73 1.19
CA LEU A 69 0.90 -3.21 0.31
C LEU A 69 0.35 -3.29 -1.12
N LYS A 70 0.92 -2.52 -2.04
CA LYS A 70 0.51 -2.51 -3.45
C LYS A 70 1.45 -3.37 -4.27
N LEU A 71 0.88 -4.33 -4.98
CA LEU A 71 1.58 -5.24 -5.87
C LEU A 71 1.31 -4.83 -7.30
N GLY A 72 2.38 -4.46 -8.02
CA GLY A 72 2.32 -4.03 -9.40
C GLY A 72 3.26 -4.83 -10.30
N PRO A 73 3.27 -4.52 -11.60
CA PRO A 73 4.23 -5.09 -12.55
C PRO A 73 5.69 -4.84 -12.14
N GLY A 74 6.37 -5.87 -11.62
CA GLY A 74 7.80 -5.80 -11.27
C GLY A 74 8.15 -4.85 -10.12
N ARG A 75 7.15 -4.40 -9.34
CA ARG A 75 7.39 -3.54 -8.19
C ARG A 75 6.33 -3.71 -7.11
N THR A 76 6.77 -3.61 -5.86
CA THR A 76 5.91 -3.66 -4.67
C THR A 76 6.11 -2.39 -3.85
N LEU A 77 5.00 -1.78 -3.43
CA LEU A 77 5.01 -0.55 -2.65
C LEU A 77 4.40 -0.75 -1.28
N LEU A 78 5.15 -0.42 -0.23
CA LEU A 78 4.63 -0.19 1.12
C LEU A 78 3.98 1.20 1.15
N GLY A 79 2.64 1.23 1.21
CA GLY A 79 1.84 2.45 1.27
C GLY A 79 1.53 2.83 2.72
N GLY A 80 1.83 4.06 3.10
CA GLY A 80 1.58 4.54 4.45
C GLY A 80 1.83 6.02 4.64
N ILE A 81 1.53 6.51 5.84
CA ILE A 81 1.81 7.89 6.23
C ILE A 81 3.24 7.98 6.75
N ASP A 82 4.08 8.76 6.09
CA ASP A 82 5.42 9.09 6.60
C ASP A 82 5.28 10.14 7.70
N ARG A 83 5.58 9.76 8.94
CA ARG A 83 5.48 10.68 10.08
C ARG A 83 6.51 11.80 10.04
N GLY A 84 7.64 11.60 9.37
CA GLY A 84 8.66 12.65 9.24
C GLY A 84 8.27 13.76 8.26
N ARG A 85 7.39 13.47 7.29
CA ARG A 85 6.95 14.42 6.26
C ARG A 85 5.43 14.70 6.28
N GLY A 86 4.69 14.10 7.21
CA GLY A 86 3.27 14.35 7.44
C GLY A 86 2.32 13.91 6.32
N GLY A 87 2.77 13.07 5.39
CA GLY A 87 2.02 12.77 4.16
C GLY A 87 2.01 11.30 3.79
N TYR A 88 0.98 10.90 3.04
CA TYR A 88 0.93 9.56 2.44
C TYR A 88 2.01 9.40 1.37
N ARG A 89 2.73 8.28 1.40
CA ARG A 89 3.84 7.94 0.48
C ARG A 89 3.83 6.45 0.17
N GLY A 90 4.37 6.10 -1.00
CA GLY A 90 4.65 4.72 -1.38
C GLY A 90 6.15 4.47 -1.38
N PHE A 91 6.59 3.53 -0.54
CA PHE A 91 8.00 3.12 -0.45
C PHE A 91 8.21 1.83 -1.22
N ARG A 92 9.17 1.81 -2.14
CA ARG A 92 9.56 0.61 -2.88
C ARG A 92 10.15 -0.43 -1.93
N ALA A 93 9.53 -1.60 -1.85
CA ALA A 93 9.97 -2.66 -0.95
C ALA A 93 11.40 -3.14 -1.27
N ASP A 94 11.79 -3.12 -2.54
CA ASP A 94 13.14 -3.46 -3.01
C ASP A 94 14.22 -2.45 -2.58
N ARG A 95 13.82 -1.24 -2.19
CA ARG A 95 14.73 -0.18 -1.71
C ARG A 95 14.75 -0.03 -0.20
N ILE A 96 14.02 -0.88 0.51
CA ILE A 96 14.08 -0.96 1.96
C ILE A 96 15.26 -1.87 2.30
N ARG A 97 16.28 -1.30 2.94
CA ARG A 97 17.47 -2.04 3.38
C ARG A 97 17.28 -2.68 4.75
N ARG A 98 16.45 -2.06 5.59
CA ARG A 98 16.09 -2.55 6.91
C ARG A 98 14.66 -2.16 7.23
N LEU A 99 13.92 -3.10 7.79
CA LEU A 99 12.59 -2.88 8.32
C LEU A 99 12.56 -3.32 9.79
N THR A 100 12.09 -2.42 10.65
CA THR A 100 11.84 -2.71 12.05
C THR A 100 10.35 -2.55 12.32
N ASP A 101 9.73 -3.55 12.92
CA ASP A 101 8.37 -3.49 13.46
C ASP A 101 8.46 -3.34 15.00
N PRO A 102 8.25 -2.12 15.53
CA PRO A 102 8.31 -1.87 16.97
C PRO A 102 7.26 -2.65 17.76
N ALA A 103 6.12 -3.00 17.14
CA ALA A 103 5.05 -3.70 17.84
C ALA A 103 5.40 -5.17 18.13
N SER A 104 6.25 -5.77 17.31
CA SER A 104 6.71 -7.15 17.46
C SER A 104 8.20 -7.26 17.83
N ALA A 105 8.85 -6.12 18.10
CA ALA A 105 10.31 -6.01 18.28
C ALA A 105 11.12 -6.72 17.18
N THR A 106 10.54 -6.88 15.99
CA THR A 106 11.16 -7.65 14.89
C THR A 106 11.99 -6.71 14.03
N ARG A 107 13.24 -7.11 13.76
CA ARG A 107 14.15 -6.41 12.84
C ARG A 107 14.53 -7.33 11.68
N ILE A 108 14.33 -6.87 10.47
CA ILE A 108 14.55 -7.61 9.24
C ILE A 108 15.45 -6.80 8.32
N GLU A 109 16.49 -7.44 7.78
CA GLU A 109 17.43 -6.83 6.82
C GLU A 109 17.44 -7.56 5.48
N ALA A 110 17.08 -8.86 5.47
CA ALA A 110 16.93 -9.69 4.27
C ALA A 110 15.51 -10.27 4.20
N GLY A 111 15.01 -10.56 2.99
CA GLY A 111 13.66 -11.12 2.81
C GLY A 111 12.54 -10.15 3.21
N ILE A 112 12.79 -8.85 3.19
CA ILE A 112 11.82 -7.81 3.61
C ILE A 112 10.54 -7.89 2.78
N LEU A 113 10.65 -8.12 1.47
CA LEU A 113 9.49 -8.30 0.60
C LEU A 113 8.64 -9.50 1.03
N ASP A 114 9.26 -10.66 1.23
CA ASP A 114 8.57 -11.89 1.60
C ASP A 114 7.88 -11.74 2.96
N TRP A 115 8.55 -11.10 3.92
CA TRP A 115 7.97 -10.79 5.23
C TRP A 115 6.76 -9.86 5.12
N LEU A 116 6.85 -8.79 4.31
CA LEU A 116 5.74 -7.87 4.08
C LEU A 116 4.54 -8.57 3.42
N LEU A 117 4.80 -9.44 2.44
CA LEU A 117 3.77 -10.24 1.77
C LEU A 117 3.07 -11.19 2.75
N ALA A 118 3.85 -11.97 3.50
CA ALA A 118 3.33 -12.92 4.48
C ALA A 118 2.47 -12.22 5.53
N ARG A 119 2.91 -11.05 6.02
CA ARG A 119 2.16 -10.25 6.99
C ARG A 119 0.85 -9.72 6.39
N ALA A 120 0.89 -9.16 5.19
CA ALA A 120 -0.30 -8.64 4.52
C ALA A 120 -1.34 -9.75 4.27
N GLU A 121 -0.88 -10.94 3.89
CA GLU A 121 -1.75 -12.10 3.66
C GLU A 121 -2.34 -12.66 4.95
N ALA A 122 -1.57 -12.70 6.04
CA ALA A 122 -2.08 -13.04 7.36
C ALA A 122 -3.20 -12.09 7.80
N GLN A 123 -3.01 -10.78 7.62
CA GLN A 123 -4.02 -9.77 7.95
C GLN A 123 -5.27 -9.90 7.07
N ARG A 124 -5.09 -10.13 5.76
CA ARG A 124 -6.20 -10.40 4.85
C ARG A 124 -7.02 -11.61 5.30
N ARG A 125 -6.37 -12.73 5.61
CA ARG A 125 -7.04 -13.96 6.09
C ARG A 125 -7.80 -13.70 7.40
N ALA A 126 -7.17 -13.01 8.35
CA ALA A 126 -7.80 -12.64 9.61
C ALA A 126 -9.06 -11.78 9.40
N ARG A 127 -8.99 -10.79 8.49
CA ARG A 127 -10.14 -9.95 8.14
C ARG A 127 -11.28 -10.76 7.53
N THR A 128 -10.98 -11.66 6.58
CA THR A 128 -12.00 -12.54 5.98
C THR A 128 -12.63 -13.46 7.02
N ALA A 129 -11.84 -14.04 7.93
CA ALA A 129 -12.35 -14.89 9.01
C ALA A 129 -13.32 -14.12 9.93
N ARG A 130 -12.96 -12.89 10.32
CA ARG A 130 -13.84 -12.01 11.14
C ARG A 130 -15.18 -11.73 10.45
N VAL A 131 -15.16 -11.41 9.15
CA VAL A 131 -16.39 -11.17 8.37
C VAL A 131 -17.26 -12.42 8.34
N ARG A 132 -16.68 -13.60 8.10
CA ARG A 132 -17.41 -14.87 8.09
C ARG A 132 -18.03 -15.19 9.45
N ALA A 133 -17.28 -15.00 10.54
CA ALA A 133 -17.75 -15.22 11.90
C ALA A 133 -18.91 -14.26 12.27
N LEU A 134 -18.84 -13.00 11.84
CA LEU A 134 -19.95 -12.06 12.05
C LEU A 134 -21.20 -12.48 11.26
N ALA A 135 -21.03 -12.94 10.02
CA ALA A 135 -22.14 -13.40 9.19
C ALA A 135 -22.81 -14.66 9.73
N SER A 136 -22.06 -15.62 10.29
CA SER A 136 -22.62 -16.81 10.93
C SER A 136 -23.38 -16.48 12.21
N ARG A 137 -22.86 -15.56 13.05
CA ARG A 137 -23.55 -15.07 14.25
C ARG A 137 -24.90 -14.42 13.91
N ARG A 138 -24.95 -13.58 12.88
CA ARG A 138 -26.19 -12.93 12.43
C ARG A 138 -27.23 -13.93 11.90
N ARG A 139 -26.79 -15.03 11.26
CA ARG A 139 -27.69 -16.09 10.77
C ARG A 139 -28.20 -16.99 11.90
N GLY A 140 -27.39 -17.27 12.92
CA GLY A 140 -27.82 -18.01 14.11
C GLY A 140 -28.73 -17.21 15.05
N ALA A 141 -28.70 -15.87 14.97
CA ALA A 141 -29.56 -14.98 15.74
C ALA A 141 -30.94 -14.72 15.11
N LYS A 142 -31.27 -15.33 13.95
CA LYS A 142 -32.64 -15.29 13.44
C LYS A 142 -33.49 -16.15 14.39
N PRO A 143 -34.41 -15.57 15.18
CA PRO A 143 -35.29 -16.40 16.00
C PRO A 143 -36.08 -17.27 15.03
N ARG A 144 -36.20 -18.55 15.38
CA ARG A 144 -37.15 -19.47 14.75
C ARG A 144 -38.54 -18.94 15.12
N ALA A 145 -39.02 -17.95 14.37
CA ALA A 145 -40.38 -17.48 14.50
C ALA A 145 -41.31 -18.62 14.05
N ALA A 146 -42.23 -18.97 14.95
CA ALA A 146 -43.31 -19.94 14.84
C ALA A 146 -42.93 -21.43 14.99
N ALA A 147 -43.31 -21.98 16.14
CA ALA A 147 -44.25 -23.12 16.19
C ALA A 147 -44.94 -23.16 17.57
N ALA A 148 -46.27 -23.34 17.54
CA ALA A 148 -47.26 -23.38 18.62
C ALA A 148 -47.78 -22.02 19.12
#